data_AF-A0A2G2LDC1-F1
#
_entry.id   AF-A0A2G2LDC1-F1
#
_cell.length_a   1.000
_cell.length_b   1.000
_cell.length_c   1.000
_cell.angle_alpha   90.00
_cell.angle_beta   90.00
_cell.angle_gamma   90.00
#
_symmetry.space_group_name_H-M   'P 1'
#
loop_
_entity.id
_entity.type
_entity.pdbx_description
1 polymer ?
#
loop_
_entity_poly.entity_id
_entity_poly.type
_entity_poly.pdbx_seq_one_letter_code
_entity_poly.pdbx_strand_id
1 'polypeptide(L)'
;MSVLWTHGVNTGRLTMNEFVAVTSANAAKIFNIYPQKGSISIGADADLVVWDAEMSKTISVKTHHQNVDYNIFEGMEITGLATHTLSRGVLAYKDGDLRAVKGAGQYVKRPAYPASFEALSKQAALHKPSPVKRS
;
A
#
# COMPACT_ATOMS: atom_id res chain seq x y z
N MET A 1 1.10 7.90 3.89
CA MET A 1 2.49 7.46 3.62
C MET A 1 3.50 8.29 4.37
N SER A 2 3.50 9.62 4.24
CA SER A 2 4.55 10.49 4.84
C SER A 2 4.69 10.36 6.36
N VAL A 3 3.59 10.29 7.12
CA VAL A 3 3.62 10.05 8.58
C VAL A 3 4.39 8.76 8.91
N LEU A 4 4.16 7.67 8.18
CA LEU A 4 4.86 6.41 8.38
C LEU A 4 6.33 6.48 7.93
N TRP A 5 6.64 7.24 6.89
CA TRP A 5 8.03 7.48 6.49
C TRP A 5 8.78 8.25 7.58
N THR A 6 8.24 9.38 8.04
CA THR A 6 8.83 10.22 9.07
C THR A 6 9.02 9.48 10.39
N HIS A 7 8.02 8.74 10.86
CA HIS A 7 8.11 8.07 12.17
C HIS A 7 8.58 6.62 12.12
N GLY A 8 8.68 6.03 10.93
CA GLY A 8 9.14 4.66 10.72
C GLY A 8 10.53 4.62 10.10
N VAL A 9 10.67 5.15 8.88
CA VAL A 9 11.94 5.10 8.13
C VAL A 9 12.97 6.05 8.73
N ASN A 10 12.63 7.34 8.89
CA ASN A 10 13.59 8.34 9.37
C ASN A 10 14.03 8.09 10.83
N THR A 11 13.26 7.33 11.60
CA THR A 11 13.60 6.94 12.99
C THR A 11 14.34 5.61 13.07
N GLY A 12 14.59 4.93 11.96
CA GLY A 12 15.25 3.63 11.90
C GLY A 12 14.41 2.44 12.37
N ARG A 13 13.10 2.63 12.59
CA ARG A 13 12.17 1.54 12.95
C ARG A 13 11.79 0.66 11.76
N LEU A 14 11.89 1.21 10.55
CA LEU A 14 11.65 0.53 9.29
C LEU A 14 12.79 0.83 8.32
N THR A 15 13.21 -0.16 7.57
CA THR A 15 13.93 0.05 6.32
C THR A 15 13.00 0.59 5.24
N MET A 16 13.56 1.18 4.17
CA MET A 16 12.77 1.60 3.01
C MET A 16 12.03 0.42 2.35
N ASN A 17 12.64 -0.77 2.33
CA ASN A 17 12.03 -1.97 1.78
C ASN A 17 10.84 -2.44 2.63
N GLU A 18 10.94 -2.39 3.96
CA GLU A 18 9.82 -2.69 4.84
C GLU A 18 8.70 -1.66 4.70
N PHE A 19 9.02 -0.37 4.53
CA PHE A 19 8.04 0.65 4.22
C PHE A 19 7.23 0.31 2.96
N VAL A 20 7.90 -0.10 1.87
CA VAL A 20 7.22 -0.58 0.65
C VAL A 20 6.35 -1.80 0.95
N ALA A 21 6.88 -2.76 1.73
CA ALA A 21 6.17 -3.98 2.08
C ALA A 21 4.86 -3.69 2.83
N VAL A 22 4.90 -2.84 3.85
CA VAL A 22 3.73 -2.56 4.71
C VAL A 22 2.75 -1.56 4.11
N THR A 23 3.16 -0.75 3.13
CA THR A 23 2.28 0.22 2.47
C THR A 23 1.67 -0.30 1.16
N SER A 24 2.25 -1.33 0.53
CA SER A 24 1.76 -1.83 -0.76
C SER A 24 1.90 -3.34 -0.95
N ALA A 25 3.12 -3.88 -0.94
CA ALA A 25 3.37 -5.25 -1.41
C ALA A 25 2.65 -6.32 -0.59
N ASN A 26 2.60 -6.16 0.75
CA ASN A 26 1.90 -7.12 1.61
C ASN A 26 0.38 -7.05 1.40
N ALA A 27 -0.19 -5.85 1.24
CA ALA A 27 -1.61 -5.72 0.90
C ALA A 27 -1.92 -6.39 -0.44
N ALA A 28 -1.09 -6.19 -1.45
CA ALA A 28 -1.25 -6.84 -2.75
C ALA A 28 -1.20 -8.38 -2.66
N LYS A 29 -0.28 -8.93 -1.86
CA LYS A 29 -0.18 -10.38 -1.61
C LYS A 29 -1.41 -10.91 -0.85
N ILE A 30 -1.82 -10.24 0.23
CA ILE A 30 -2.98 -10.62 1.04
C ILE A 30 -4.27 -10.62 0.21
N PHE A 31 -4.46 -9.59 -0.63
CA PHE A 31 -5.63 -9.46 -1.49
C PHE A 31 -5.50 -10.21 -2.83
N ASN A 32 -4.46 -11.03 -3.00
CA ASN A 32 -4.23 -11.88 -4.16
C ASN A 32 -4.15 -11.13 -5.51
N ILE A 33 -3.47 -9.98 -5.52
CA ILE A 33 -3.26 -9.13 -6.71
C ILE A 33 -1.78 -8.78 -6.93
N TYR A 34 -0.87 -9.48 -6.25
CA TYR A 34 0.57 -9.41 -6.52
C TYR A 34 0.94 -10.41 -7.63
N PRO A 35 1.83 -10.07 -8.59
CA PRO A 35 2.61 -8.84 -8.71
C PRO A 35 1.94 -7.74 -9.53
N GLN A 36 0.67 -7.89 -9.95
CA GLN A 36 -0.01 -6.85 -10.74
C GLN A 36 0.00 -5.49 -10.01
N LYS A 37 -0.16 -5.48 -8.69
CA LYS A 37 -0.03 -4.31 -7.81
C LYS A 37 1.10 -4.51 -6.79
N GLY A 38 1.61 -3.40 -6.26
CA GLY A 38 2.61 -3.42 -5.18
C GLY A 38 3.96 -3.99 -5.61
N SER A 39 4.28 -3.92 -6.91
CA SER A 39 5.53 -4.39 -7.49
C SER A 39 6.03 -3.41 -8.55
N ILE A 40 7.35 -3.23 -8.63
CA ILE A 40 8.02 -2.59 -9.77
C ILE A 40 8.71 -3.70 -10.55
N SER A 41 8.00 -4.24 -11.52
CA SER A 41 8.42 -5.41 -12.30
C SER A 41 7.72 -5.41 -13.65
N ILE A 42 8.34 -6.03 -14.66
CA ILE A 42 7.74 -6.17 -15.99
C ILE A 42 6.37 -6.85 -15.86
N GLY A 43 5.35 -6.25 -16.48
CA GLY A 43 3.96 -6.73 -16.46
C GLY A 43 3.10 -6.27 -15.28
N ALA A 44 3.68 -5.58 -14.28
CA ALA A 44 2.90 -4.94 -13.23
C ALA A 44 2.21 -3.66 -13.76
N ASP A 45 1.09 -3.28 -13.14
CA ASP A 45 0.46 -2.00 -13.45
C ASP A 45 1.39 -0.85 -13.03
N ALA A 46 1.49 0.18 -13.86
CA ALA A 46 2.31 1.36 -13.60
C ALA A 46 1.66 2.32 -12.58
N ASP A 47 1.38 1.81 -11.38
CA ASP A 47 1.00 2.56 -10.19
C ASP A 47 2.25 2.85 -9.37
N LEU A 48 2.83 4.03 -9.57
CA LEU A 48 4.15 4.40 -9.07
C LEU A 48 4.10 5.72 -8.34
N VAL A 49 4.96 5.87 -7.33
CA VAL A 49 5.18 7.13 -6.64
C VAL A 49 6.65 7.47 -6.73
N VAL A 50 6.95 8.68 -7.20
CA VAL A 50 8.30 9.27 -7.04
C VAL A 50 8.33 9.93 -5.69
N TRP A 51 9.22 9.44 -4.83
CA TRP A 51 9.30 9.82 -3.43
C TRP A 51 10.57 10.63 -3.18
N ASP A 52 10.40 11.84 -2.66
CA ASP A 52 11.51 12.66 -2.18
C ASP A 52 11.64 12.46 -0.67
N ALA A 53 12.76 11.89 -0.25
CA ALA A 53 13.02 11.54 1.15
C ALA A 53 13.38 12.75 2.03
N GLU A 54 13.78 13.88 1.42
CA GLU A 54 14.31 15.06 2.12
C GLU A 54 13.30 16.21 2.14
N MET A 55 12.38 16.24 1.18
CA MET A 55 11.32 17.25 1.15
C MET A 55 10.44 17.17 2.39
N SER A 56 10.19 18.32 3.00
CA SER A 56 9.45 18.45 4.24
C SER A 56 8.26 19.39 4.12
N LYS A 57 7.23 19.17 4.95
CA LYS A 57 6.10 20.09 5.12
C LYS A 57 5.44 19.89 6.48
N THR A 58 4.71 20.90 6.91
CA THR A 58 3.71 20.79 7.98
C THR A 58 2.40 20.27 7.41
N ILE A 59 1.81 19.25 8.02
CA ILE A 59 0.45 18.82 7.68
C ILE A 59 -0.54 19.89 8.15
N SER A 60 -1.45 20.29 7.26
CA SER A 60 -2.55 21.19 7.60
C SER A 60 -3.82 20.88 6.81
N VAL A 61 -4.97 21.08 7.45
CA VAL A 61 -6.31 21.08 6.83
C VAL A 61 -6.38 22.08 5.67
N LYS A 62 -5.64 23.19 5.75
CA LYS A 62 -5.63 24.23 4.71
C LYS A 62 -5.00 23.76 3.39
N THR A 63 -4.18 22.72 3.44
CA THR A 63 -3.37 22.25 2.30
C THR A 63 -3.65 20.80 1.91
N HIS A 64 -4.51 20.08 2.66
CA HIS A 64 -4.86 18.71 2.31
C HIS A 64 -5.90 18.64 1.19
N HIS A 65 -6.03 17.47 0.57
CA HIS A 65 -6.99 17.24 -0.51
C HIS A 65 -8.24 16.51 -0.03
N GLN A 66 -8.40 16.33 1.28
CA GLN A 66 -9.57 15.63 1.84
C GLN A 66 -10.76 16.60 1.96
N ASN A 67 -11.96 16.11 1.68
CA ASN A 67 -13.20 16.88 1.82
C ASN A 67 -13.72 16.87 3.27
N VAL A 68 -12.85 17.26 4.21
CA VAL A 68 -13.14 17.42 5.64
C VAL A 68 -12.43 18.67 6.16
N ASP A 69 -12.97 19.28 7.20
CA ASP A 69 -12.56 20.57 7.77
C ASP A 69 -11.62 20.46 8.97
N TYR A 70 -11.03 19.27 9.19
CA TYR A 70 -10.00 19.04 10.20
C TYR A 70 -8.95 18.04 9.70
N ASN A 71 -7.80 17.98 10.37
CA ASN A 71 -6.79 16.95 10.17
C ASN A 71 -6.29 16.42 11.51
N ILE A 72 -6.29 15.10 11.71
CA ILE A 72 -5.82 14.50 12.98
C ILE A 72 -4.30 14.66 13.18
N PHE A 73 -3.58 15.02 12.12
CA PHE A 73 -2.15 15.29 12.14
C PHE A 73 -1.85 16.79 11.96
N GLU A 74 -2.80 17.69 12.23
CA GLU A 74 -2.60 19.14 12.11
C GLU A 74 -1.33 19.60 12.84
N GLY A 75 -0.51 20.41 12.18
CA GLY A 75 0.74 20.94 12.75
C GLY A 75 1.90 19.95 12.81
N MET A 76 1.72 18.70 12.34
CA MET A 76 2.80 17.71 12.31
C MET A 76 3.81 18.02 11.20
N GLU A 77 5.06 18.22 11.56
CA GLU A 77 6.18 18.27 10.63
C GLU A 77 6.51 16.86 10.10
N ILE A 78 6.52 16.71 8.79
CA ILE A 78 6.87 15.46 8.11
C ILE A 78 7.95 15.70 7.08
N THR A 79 8.88 14.76 6.99
CA THR A 79 9.95 14.69 5.99
C THR A 79 9.82 13.38 5.24
N GLY A 80 9.79 13.43 3.91
CA GLY A 80 9.43 12.31 3.03
C GLY A 80 8.07 12.53 2.36
N LEU A 81 8.06 12.95 1.10
CA LEU A 81 6.85 13.35 0.37
C LEU A 81 6.80 12.72 -1.03
N ALA A 82 5.58 12.45 -1.49
CA ALA A 82 5.33 12.10 -2.89
C ALA A 82 5.42 13.37 -3.74
N THR A 83 6.35 13.42 -4.70
CA THR A 83 6.44 14.51 -5.68
C THR A 83 5.58 14.20 -6.91
N HIS A 84 5.62 12.95 -7.37
CA HIS A 84 4.81 12.49 -8.50
C HIS A 84 4.05 11.23 -8.12
N THR A 85 2.80 11.12 -8.58
CA THR A 85 2.04 9.86 -8.50
C THR A 85 1.51 9.52 -9.87
N LEU A 86 1.84 8.31 -10.32
CA LEU A 86 1.31 7.71 -11.53
C LEU A 86 0.26 6.67 -11.14
N SER A 87 -0.86 6.66 -11.84
CA SER A 87 -1.82 5.57 -11.77
C SER A 87 -2.04 5.02 -13.16
N ARG A 88 -1.80 3.71 -13.35
CA ARG A 88 -1.87 3.00 -14.63
C ARG A 88 -1.05 3.70 -15.73
N GLY A 89 0.10 4.26 -15.36
CA GLY A 89 1.01 4.99 -16.26
C GLY A 89 0.62 6.44 -16.54
N VAL A 90 -0.50 6.93 -16.01
CA VAL A 90 -0.96 8.31 -16.16
C VAL A 90 -0.48 9.15 -14.98
N LEU A 91 0.16 10.29 -15.24
CA LEU A 91 0.56 11.25 -14.20
C LEU A 91 -0.69 11.87 -13.56
N ALA A 92 -1.05 11.41 -12.38
CA ALA A 92 -2.26 11.80 -11.66
C ALA A 92 -2.01 12.92 -10.64
N TYR A 93 -0.77 13.11 -10.21
CA TYR A 93 -0.39 14.17 -9.27
C TYR A 93 1.07 14.57 -9.50
N LYS A 94 1.35 15.87 -9.44
CA LYS A 94 2.70 16.42 -9.51
C LYS A 94 2.82 17.68 -8.63
N ASP A 95 3.72 17.67 -7.66
CA ASP A 95 4.13 18.86 -6.88
C ASP A 95 2.96 19.69 -6.32
N GLY A 96 1.90 19.04 -5.82
CA GLY A 96 0.70 19.69 -5.28
C GLY A 96 -0.45 19.84 -6.28
N ASP A 97 -0.18 19.65 -7.58
CA ASP A 97 -1.18 19.74 -8.65
C ASP A 97 -1.83 18.37 -8.90
N LEU A 98 -3.13 18.27 -8.58
CA LEU A 98 -3.94 17.07 -8.79
C LEU A 98 -4.52 17.05 -10.22
N ARG A 99 -4.11 16.04 -10.98
CA ARG A 99 -4.46 15.84 -12.40
C ARG A 99 -5.35 14.61 -12.63
N ALA A 100 -5.92 14.05 -11.57
CA ALA A 100 -6.73 12.85 -11.64
C ALA A 100 -8.04 13.10 -12.40
N VAL A 101 -8.38 12.19 -13.31
CA VAL A 101 -9.64 12.25 -14.07
C VAL A 101 -10.69 11.37 -13.40
N LYS A 102 -11.86 11.94 -13.10
CA LYS A 102 -12.99 11.20 -12.52
C LYS A 102 -13.36 10.03 -13.43
N GLY A 103 -13.42 8.81 -12.86
CA GLY A 103 -13.76 7.59 -13.60
C GLY A 103 -12.58 6.89 -14.28
N ALA A 104 -11.35 7.43 -14.21
CA ALA A 104 -10.17 6.76 -14.76
C ALA A 104 -9.76 5.47 -13.99
N GLY A 105 -10.17 5.36 -12.73
CA GLY A 105 -9.96 4.16 -11.91
C GLY A 105 -10.75 2.96 -12.44
N GLN A 106 -10.17 1.77 -12.31
CA GLN A 106 -10.80 0.52 -12.75
C GLN A 106 -10.93 -0.47 -11.59
N TYR A 107 -12.00 -1.26 -11.61
CA TYR A 107 -12.17 -2.37 -10.68
C TYR A 107 -11.08 -3.43 -10.90
N VAL A 108 -10.43 -3.87 -9.82
CA VAL A 108 -9.44 -4.95 -9.86
C VAL A 108 -10.10 -6.24 -9.37
N LYS A 109 -10.32 -7.18 -10.29
CA LYS A 109 -10.86 -8.50 -9.96
C LYS A 109 -9.82 -9.29 -9.18
N ARG A 110 -10.23 -9.87 -8.05
CA ARG A 110 -9.36 -10.64 -7.14
C ARG A 110 -9.69 -12.12 -7.22
N PRO A 111 -8.75 -13.00 -7.59
CA PRO A 111 -8.95 -14.45 -7.51
C PRO A 111 -9.10 -14.91 -6.05
N ALA A 112 -9.95 -15.91 -5.82
CA ALA A 112 -10.01 -16.58 -4.52
C ALA A 112 -8.77 -17.44 -4.28
N TYR A 113 -8.57 -17.87 -3.02
CA TYR A 113 -7.53 -18.82 -2.61
C TYR A 113 -6.09 -18.35 -2.92
N PRO A 114 -5.60 -17.24 -2.30
CA PRO A 114 -4.17 -16.89 -2.36
C PRO A 114 -3.27 -18.00 -1.82
N ALA A 115 -1.97 -17.93 -2.07
CA ALA A 115 -0.99 -18.95 -1.67
C ALA A 115 -1.06 -19.38 -0.19
N SER A 116 -1.49 -18.51 0.73
CA SER A 116 -1.72 -18.87 2.13
C SER A 116 -2.77 -19.99 2.32
N PHE A 117 -3.71 -20.15 1.39
CA PHE A 117 -4.68 -21.24 1.42
C PHE A 117 -4.07 -22.62 1.13
N GLU A 118 -2.94 -22.67 0.43
CA GLU A 118 -2.21 -23.93 0.25
C GLU A 118 -1.65 -24.42 1.59
N ALA A 119 -1.04 -23.52 2.35
CA ALA A 119 -0.56 -23.82 3.71
C ALA A 119 -1.70 -24.22 4.64
N LEU A 120 -2.82 -23.49 4.59
CA LEU A 120 -4.01 -23.81 5.38
C LEU A 120 -4.58 -25.19 5.02
N SER A 121 -4.61 -25.54 3.73
CA SER A 121 -5.09 -26.86 3.27
C SER A 121 -4.19 -27.99 3.76
N LYS A 122 -2.87 -27.79 3.72
CA LYS A 122 -1.89 -28.73 4.30
C LYS A 122 -2.08 -28.90 5.80
N GLN A 123 -2.25 -27.79 6.54
CA GLN A 123 -2.51 -27.82 7.99
C GLN A 123 -3.82 -28.57 8.30
N ALA A 124 -4.89 -28.28 7.56
CA ALA A 124 -6.18 -28.94 7.73
C ALA A 124 -6.09 -30.47 7.49
N ALA A 125 -5.31 -30.89 6.49
CA ALA A 125 -5.07 -32.31 6.23
C ALA A 125 -4.29 -32.99 7.37
N LEU A 126 -3.25 -32.34 7.89
CA LEU A 126 -2.45 -32.86 9.01
C LEU A 126 -3.25 -32.95 10.31
N HIS A 127 -4.24 -32.10 10.51
CA HIS A 127 -5.05 -32.04 11.72
C HIS A 127 -6.43 -32.70 11.53
N LYS A 128 -6.59 -33.52 10.49
CA LYS A 128 -7.82 -34.25 10.24
C LYS A 128 -8.11 -35.19 11.42
N PRO A 129 -9.23 -35.01 12.15
CA PRO A 129 -9.54 -35.86 13.29
C PRO A 129 -9.76 -37.31 12.83
N SER A 130 -9.28 -38.26 13.63
CA SER A 130 -9.47 -39.68 13.38
C SER A 130 -10.51 -40.26 14.34
N PRO A 131 -11.48 -41.05 13.87
CA PRO A 131 -12.47 -41.67 14.73
C PRO A 131 -11.84 -42.78 15.59
N VAL A 132 -12.33 -42.92 16.82
CA VAL A 132 -12.00 -44.07 17.67
C VAL A 132 -12.79 -45.29 17.17
N LYS A 133 -12.08 -46.35 16.76
CA LYS A 133 -12.72 -47.62 16.39
C LYS A 133 -13.29 -48.28 17.66
N ARG A 134 -14.59 -48.60 17.65
CA ARG A 134 -15.25 -49.38 18.72
C ARG A 134 -15.68 -50.73 18.15
N SER A 135 -15.48 -51.80 18.92
CA SER A 135 -15.85 -53.19 18.62
C SER A 135 -17.34 -53.44 18.77
#